data_AF-A0A1G8S2Q3-F1
#
_entry.id   AF-A0A1G8S2Q3-F1
#
_cell.length_a   1.000
_cell.length_b   1.000
_cell.length_c   1.000
_cell.angle_alpha   90.00
_cell.angle_beta   90.00
_cell.angle_gamma   90.00
#
_symmetry.space_group_name_H-M   'P 1'
#
loop_
_entity.id
_entity.type
_entity.pdbx_description
1 polymer ?
#
loop_
_entity_poly.entity_id
_entity_poly.type
_entity_poly.pdbx_seq_one_letter_code
_entity_poly.pdbx_strand_id
1 'polypeptide(L)' 'MDGEYADERELDGWLETMDRSLVCPSGYVSDLIFWPEEAELTAAQVVDQALAYRPIAL' A
#
# COMPACT_ATOMS: atom_id res chain seq x y z
N MET A 1 -6.60 10.66 -0.81
CA MET A 1 -5.51 10.63 -1.81
C MET A 1 -6.11 10.84 -3.19
N ASP A 2 -5.48 11.65 -4.04
CA ASP A 2 -5.81 11.71 -5.47
C ASP A 2 -4.94 10.69 -6.22
N GLY A 3 -5.57 9.84 -7.03
CA GLY A 3 -4.88 8.86 -7.88
C GLY A 3 -5.48 8.90 -9.27
N GLU A 4 -4.64 9.14 -10.27
CA GLU A 4 -5.02 9.05 -11.67
C GLU A 4 -4.66 7.65 -12.19
N TYR A 5 -5.67 6.82 -12.44
CA TYR A 5 -5.51 5.50 -13.08
C TYR A 5 -6.60 5.34 -14.15
N ALA A 6 -6.26 4.71 -15.28
CA ALA A 6 -7.19 4.56 -16.39
C ALA A 6 -8.21 3.44 -16.17
N ASP A 7 -7.86 2.40 -15.41
CA ASP A 7 -8.70 1.24 -15.11
C ASP A 7 -8.24 0.55 -13.80
N GLU A 8 -9.11 -0.28 -13.22
CA GLU A 8 -8.82 -1.07 -12.01
C GLU A 8 -7.60 -1.99 -12.20
N ARG A 9 -7.38 -2.50 -13.42
CA ARG A 9 -6.19 -3.33 -13.73
C ARG A 9 -4.89 -2.56 -13.66
N GLU A 10 -4.92 -1.28 -14.04
CA GLU A 10 -3.75 -0.43 -13.90
C GLU A 10 -3.48 -0.21 -12.41
N LEU A 11 -4.49 0.18 -11.64
CA LEU A 11 -4.37 0.32 -10.18
C LEU A 11 -3.81 -0.95 -9.52
N ASP A 12 -4.31 -2.13 -9.85
CA ASP A 12 -3.86 -3.41 -9.31
C ASP A 12 -2.37 -3.68 -9.61
N GLY A 13 -1.93 -3.44 -10.84
CA GLY A 13 -0.51 -3.60 -11.22
C GLY A 13 0.42 -2.61 -10.50
N TRP A 14 -0.06 -1.40 -10.23
CA TRP A 14 0.67 -0.42 -9.42
C TRP A 14 0.77 -0.87 -7.96
N LEU A 15 -0.32 -1.34 -7.36
CA LEU A 15 -0.35 -1.86 -5.99
C LEU A 15 0.58 -3.07 -5.83
N GLU A 16 0.54 -4.03 -6.74
CA GLU A 16 1.44 -5.20 -6.71
C GLU A 16 2.92 -4.77 -6.79
N THR A 17 3.22 -3.77 -7.62
CA THR A 17 4.57 -3.21 -7.73
C THR A 17 5.01 -2.53 -6.43
N MET A 18 4.10 -1.83 -5.74
CA MET A 18 4.39 -1.22 -4.44
C MET A 18 4.65 -2.27 -3.36
N ASP A 19 3.78 -3.27 -3.22
CA ASP A 19 3.96 -4.36 -2.26
C ASP A 19 5.32 -5.04 -2.43
N ARG A 20 5.68 -5.37 -3.68
CA ARG A 20 6.98 -5.99 -3.99
C ARG A 20 8.17 -5.07 -3.69
N SER A 21 8.05 -3.79 -3.99
CA SER A 21 9.15 -2.82 -3.78
C SER A 21 9.38 -2.51 -2.29
N LEU A 22 8.30 -2.52 -1.51
CA LEU A 22 8.30 -2.27 -0.07
C LEU A 22 8.50 -3.56 0.75
N VAL A 23 8.66 -4.71 0.08
CA VAL A 23 8.82 -6.04 0.70
C VAL A 23 7.65 -6.36 1.65
N CYS A 24 6.48 -5.85 1.31
CA CYS A 24 5.23 -6.08 2.01
C CYS A 24 4.50 -7.29 1.41
N PRO A 25 3.62 -7.95 2.19
CA PRO A 25 2.76 -8.99 1.64
C PRO A 25 1.77 -8.37 0.64
N SER A 26 1.35 -9.19 -0.32
CA SER A 26 0.37 -8.77 -1.34
C SER A 26 -0.92 -8.27 -0.68
N GLY A 27 -1.34 -7.07 -1.07
CA GLY A 27 -2.53 -6.40 -0.55
C GLY A 27 -2.30 -5.60 0.73
N TYR A 28 -1.09 -5.52 1.27
CA TYR A 28 -0.83 -4.73 2.47
C TYR A 28 -0.92 -3.23 2.19
N VAL A 29 -0.32 -2.77 1.10
CA VAL A 29 -0.34 -1.34 0.74
C VAL A 29 -1.75 -0.90 0.35
N SER A 30 -2.53 -1.76 -0.31
CA SER A 30 -3.92 -1.44 -0.67
C SER A 30 -4.81 -1.31 0.58
N ASP A 31 -4.63 -2.19 1.57
CA ASP A 31 -5.35 -2.12 2.84
C ASP A 31 -5.05 -0.80 3.58
N LEU A 32 -3.79 -0.35 3.60
CA LEU A 32 -3.40 0.95 4.18
C LEU A 32 -4.02 2.16 3.45
N ILE A 33 -4.24 2.05 2.13
CA ILE A 33 -4.78 3.15 1.31
C ILE A 33 -6.31 3.22 1.42
N PHE A 34 -7.00 2.08 1.31
CA PHE A 34 -8.45 2.02 1.21
C PHE A 34 -9.13 1.74 2.54
N TRP A 35 -8.43 1.09 3.47
CA TRP A 35 -8.98 0.61 4.73
C TRP A 35 -8.09 0.91 5.95
N PRO A 36 -7.61 2.16 6.12
CA PRO A 36 -6.70 2.46 7.22
C PRO A 36 -7.38 2.26 8.58
N GLU A 37 -6.79 1.40 9.42
CA GLU A 37 -7.26 1.15 10.79
C GLU A 37 -7.07 2.37 11.69
N GLU A 38 -6.00 3.14 11.48
CA GLU A 38 -5.59 4.29 12.29
C GLU A 38 -5.79 5.62 11.53
N ALA A 39 -7.05 6.03 11.37
CA ALA A 39 -7.48 7.29 10.75
C ALA A 39 -7.04 7.48 9.28
N GLU A 40 -7.53 8.55 8.63
CA GLU A 40 -7.27 8.80 7.21
C GLU A 40 -5.76 9.06 6.98
N LEU A 41 -5.03 8.04 6.50
CA LEU A 41 -3.60 8.12 6.27
C LEU A 41 -3.29 8.97 5.03
N THR A 42 -2.31 9.85 5.17
CA THR A 42 -1.72 10.54 4.00
C THR A 42 -0.79 9.62 3.22
N ALA A 43 -0.47 9.97 1.98
CA ALA A 43 0.46 9.19 1.14
C ALA A 43 1.83 8.98 1.75
N ALA A 44 2.35 9.99 2.44
CA ALA A 44 3.61 9.86 3.16
C ALA A 44 3.51 8.83 4.31
N GLN A 45 2.39 8.83 5.05
CA GLN A 45 2.21 7.92 6.18
C GLN A 45 2.00 6.48 5.72
N VAL A 46 1.29 6.24 4.62
CA VAL A 46 1.17 4.89 4.05
C VAL A 46 2.54 4.33 3.69
N VAL A 47 3.40 5.14 3.04
CA VAL A 47 4.76 4.72 2.70
C VAL A 47 5.60 4.47 3.96
N ASP A 48 5.50 5.33 4.97
CA ASP A 48 6.23 5.15 6.23
C ASP A 48 5.81 3.85 6.95
N GLN A 49 4.51 3.58 7.02
CA GLN A 49 3.95 2.36 7.61
C GLN A 49 4.39 1.11 6.84
N ALA A 50 4.36 1.16 5.50
CA ALA A 50 4.82 0.07 4.67
C ALA A 50 6.34 -0.16 4.78
N LEU A 51 7.15 0.89 4.92
CA LEU A 51 8.59 0.75 5.18
C LEU A 51 8.89 0.25 6.60
N ALA A 52 8.04 0.61 7.57
CA ALA A 52 8.13 0.12 8.93
C ALA A 52 7.70 -1.35 9.05
N TYR A 53 6.95 -1.87 8.09
CA TYR A 53 6.57 -3.27 8.02
C TYR A 53 7.82 -4.14 7.94
N ARG A 54 8.08 -4.86 9.02
CA ARG A 54 9.09 -5.92 9.04
C ARG A 54 8.36 -7.25 9.01
N PRO A 55 8.61 -8.11 8.01
CA PRO A 55 8.06 -9.45 8.04
C PRO A 55 8.51 -10.12 9.35
N ILE A 56 7.54 -10.44 10.19
CA ILE A 56 7.77 -11.33 11.32
C ILE A 56 8.09 -12.67 10.67
N ALA A 57 9.34 -13.11 10.79
CA ALA A 57 9.72 -14.48 10.42
C ALA A 57 8.95 -15.42 11.37
N LEU A 58 7.80 -15.89 10.90
CA LEU A 58 6.88 -16.74 11.63
C LEU A 58 7.20 -18.21 11.34
#